data_AF-A0A137Q4K3-F1
#
_entry.id   AF-A0A137Q4K3-F1
#
_cell.length_a   1.000
_cell.length_b   1.000
_cell.length_c   1.000
_cell.angle_alpha   90.00
_cell.angle_beta   90.00
_cell.angle_gamma   90.00
#
_symmetry.space_group_name_H-M   'P 1'
#
loop_
_entity.id
_entity.type
_entity.pdbx_description
1 polymer ?
#
loop_
_entity_poly.entity_id
_entity_poly.type
_entity_poly.pdbx_seq_one_letter_code
_entity_poly.pdbx_strand_id
1 'polypeptide(L)'
;MWAGSKVDASVARQLPNATWSIPDQPGYWLTSLDVFHVLHCLDMVRQYAFPDDYPEMQHLSKIHIRHCIGAIRQSLMCFSDVTPIAWQWNETLGVGDERDDVVHTCRKFDRIQEWGEKNFYSSMLDLETHVEWDINA
;
A
#
# COMPACT_ATOMS: atom_id res chain seq x y z
N MET A 1 -7.76 6.15 -5.22
CA MET A 1 -6.83 5.27 -4.47
C MET A 1 -7.14 5.43 -2.99
N TRP A 2 -7.42 4.33 -2.29
CA TRP A 2 -7.89 4.31 -0.89
C TRP A 2 -6.75 4.64 0.07
N ALA A 3 -6.33 5.89 0.12
CA ALA A 3 -5.17 6.30 0.91
C ALA A 3 -5.43 6.29 2.42
N GLY A 4 -6.68 6.50 2.84
CA GLY A 4 -7.10 6.52 4.24
C GLY A 4 -8.38 5.73 4.47
N SER A 5 -8.43 5.06 5.62
CA SER A 5 -9.60 4.40 6.19
C SER A 5 -9.89 5.00 7.57
N LYS A 6 -11.15 5.05 7.97
CA LYS A 6 -11.57 5.47 9.30
C LYS A 6 -12.08 4.27 10.09
N VAL A 7 -11.70 4.19 11.37
CA VAL A 7 -12.11 3.12 12.27
C VAL A 7 -12.58 3.70 13.60
N ASP A 8 -13.50 3.01 14.28
CA ASP A 8 -13.98 3.43 15.59
C ASP A 8 -12.98 3.09 16.73
N ALA A 9 -13.29 3.56 17.93
CA ALA A 9 -12.46 3.36 19.12
C ALA A 9 -12.19 1.89 19.46
N SER A 10 -13.12 0.99 19.13
CA SER A 10 -12.97 -0.44 19.44
C SER A 10 -11.85 -1.07 18.62
N VAL A 11 -11.69 -0.64 17.36
CA VAL A 11 -10.60 -1.08 16.48
C VAL A 11 -9.32 -0.29 16.76
N ALA A 12 -9.42 1.04 16.89
CA ALA A 12 -8.26 1.91 17.08
C ALA A 12 -7.43 1.53 18.32
N ARG A 13 -8.07 1.16 19.44
CA ARG A 13 -7.38 0.72 20.67
C ARG A 13 -6.67 -0.63 20.55
N GLN A 14 -6.98 -1.42 19.52
CA GLN A 14 -6.33 -2.72 19.27
C GLN A 14 -5.12 -2.60 18.35
N LEU A 15 -4.87 -1.43 17.76
CA LEU A 15 -3.72 -1.21 16.91
C LEU A 15 -2.44 -1.26 17.76
N PRO A 16 -1.37 -1.96 17.32
CA PRO A 16 -0.10 -1.98 18.03
C PRO A 16 0.51 -0.58 18.21
N ASN A 17 0.26 0.30 17.25
CA ASN A 17 0.64 1.71 17.30
C ASN A 17 -0.64 2.54 17.29
N ALA A 18 -0.73 3.49 18.22
CA ALA A 18 -1.80 4.47 18.23
C ALA A 18 -1.73 5.38 16.99
N THR A 19 -2.84 6.02 16.66
CA THR A 19 -3.02 6.73 15.39
C THR A 19 -3.87 7.99 15.58
N TRP A 20 -3.88 8.88 14.59
CA TRP A 20 -4.59 10.16 14.67
C TRP A 20 -6.09 9.97 14.82
N SER A 21 -6.67 10.72 15.77
CA SER A 21 -8.10 11.01 15.75
C SER A 21 -8.44 11.85 14.52
N ILE A 22 -9.66 11.74 14.01
CA ILE A 22 -10.10 12.52 12.85
C ILE A 22 -10.83 13.77 13.36
N PRO A 23 -10.26 14.99 13.24
CA PRO A 23 -10.81 16.18 13.90
C PRO A 23 -12.24 16.54 13.47
N ASP A 24 -12.57 16.34 12.20
CA ASP A 24 -13.89 16.59 11.62
C ASP A 24 -14.89 15.44 11.87
N GLN A 25 -14.42 14.30 12.41
CA GLN A 25 -15.25 13.11 12.70
C GLN A 25 -14.93 12.54 14.09
N PRO A 26 -15.43 13.19 15.17
CA PRO A 26 -15.22 12.72 16.54
C PRO A 26 -15.62 11.26 16.73
N GLY A 27 -14.79 10.49 17.42
CA GLY A 27 -14.99 9.05 17.63
C GLY A 27 -14.49 8.14 16.51
N TYR A 28 -13.80 8.70 15.51
CA TYR A 28 -13.07 7.96 14.50
C TYR A 28 -11.59 8.28 14.49
N TRP A 29 -10.81 7.29 14.07
CA TRP A 29 -9.36 7.33 13.95
C TRP A 29 -8.93 6.91 12.56
N LEU A 30 -7.86 7.52 12.08
CA LEU A 30 -7.32 7.24 10.76
C LEU A 30 -6.48 5.96 10.78
N THR A 31 -6.62 5.11 9.78
CA THR A 31 -5.74 3.97 9.52
C THR A 31 -5.70 3.68 8.03
N SER A 32 -4.86 2.77 7.57
CA SER A 32 -4.85 2.30 6.19
C SER A 32 -4.47 0.83 6.14
N LEU A 33 -5.04 0.08 5.20
CA LEU A 33 -4.52 -1.25 4.90
C LEU A 33 -3.23 -1.11 4.08
N ASP A 34 -2.16 -1.74 4.56
CA ASP A 34 -0.82 -1.69 3.95
C ASP A 34 -0.85 -2.02 2.45
N VAL A 35 -1.68 -2.98 2.02
CA VAL A 35 -1.79 -3.36 0.60
C VAL A 35 -2.16 -2.19 -0.31
N PHE A 36 -3.01 -1.26 0.13
CA PHE A 36 -3.37 -0.10 -0.68
C PHE A 36 -2.25 0.95 -0.72
N HIS A 37 -1.49 1.07 0.37
CA HIS A 37 -0.30 1.90 0.41
C HIS A 37 0.83 1.33 -0.49
N VAL A 38 1.02 0.02 -0.48
CA VAL A 38 1.98 -0.67 -1.33
C VAL A 38 1.60 -0.58 -2.80
N LEU A 39 0.31 -0.73 -3.15
CA LEU A 39 -0.18 -0.50 -4.51
C LEU A 39 0.01 0.95 -4.96
N HIS A 40 -0.18 1.92 -4.05
CA HIS A 40 0.13 3.32 -4.30
C HIS A 40 1.61 3.49 -4.61
N CYS A 41 2.47 2.99 -3.74
CA CYS A 41 3.91 3.03 -3.91
C CYS A 41 4.36 2.38 -5.22
N LEU A 42 3.78 1.25 -5.61
CA LEU A 42 4.09 0.57 -6.87
C LEU A 42 3.71 1.43 -8.07
N ASP A 43 2.53 2.06 -8.06
CA ASP A 43 2.13 2.96 -9.15
C ASP A 43 3.02 4.21 -9.23
N MET A 44 3.43 4.77 -8.09
CA MET A 44 4.37 5.90 -8.05
C MET A 44 5.73 5.52 -8.65
N VAL A 45 6.25 4.33 -8.32
CA VAL A 45 7.50 3.80 -8.90
C VAL A 45 7.35 3.57 -10.40
N ARG A 46 6.22 2.98 -10.83
CA ARG A 46 5.90 2.77 -12.24
C ARG A 46 5.93 4.09 -12.99
N GLN A 47 5.18 5.10 -12.54
CA GLN A 47 5.13 6.39 -13.22
C GLN A 47 6.50 7.10 -13.25
N TYR A 48 7.26 7.04 -12.15
CA TYR A 48 8.61 7.59 -12.09
C TYR A 48 9.59 6.91 -13.08
N ALA A 49 9.39 5.63 -13.38
CA ALA A 49 10.22 4.89 -14.34
C ALA A 49 9.92 5.24 -15.82
N PHE A 50 8.75 5.82 -16.11
CA PHE A 50 8.32 6.19 -17.46
C PHE A 50 8.01 7.69 -17.57
N PRO A 51 9.03 8.57 -17.43
CA PRO A 51 8.83 10.02 -17.35
C PRO A 51 8.30 10.66 -18.64
N ASP A 52 8.40 9.97 -19.79
CA ASP A 52 7.84 10.44 -21.07
C ASP A 52 6.30 10.33 -21.07
N ASP A 53 5.76 9.30 -20.41
CA ASP A 53 4.32 9.08 -20.28
C ASP A 53 3.71 9.85 -19.09
N TYR A 54 4.54 10.20 -18.10
CA TYR A 54 4.14 10.86 -16.84
C TYR A 54 5.02 12.08 -16.53
N PRO A 55 4.94 13.16 -17.33
CA PRO A 55 5.79 14.34 -17.16
C PRO A 55 5.59 15.04 -15.81
N GLU A 56 4.39 14.98 -15.22
CA GLU A 56 4.08 15.53 -13.90
C GLU A 56 4.86 14.86 -12.77
N MET A 57 5.29 13.62 -12.98
CA MET A 57 5.99 12.81 -11.98
C MET A 57 7.49 13.09 -11.95
N GLN A 58 8.01 13.89 -12.88
CA GLN A 58 9.42 14.31 -12.90
C GLN A 58 9.80 15.14 -11.67
N HIS A 59 8.84 15.81 -11.04
CA HIS A 59 9.04 16.59 -9.83
C HIS A 59 8.98 15.75 -8.55
N LEU A 60 8.68 14.45 -8.66
CA LEU A 60 8.58 13.60 -7.49
C LEU A 60 9.93 13.46 -6.79
N SER A 61 9.94 13.65 -5.47
CA SER A 61 11.17 13.54 -4.70
C SER A 61 11.75 12.12 -4.76
N LYS A 62 13.04 12.01 -5.05
CA LYS A 62 13.79 10.74 -4.94
C LYS A 62 13.67 10.11 -3.55
N ILE A 63 13.48 10.92 -2.50
CA ILE A 63 13.25 10.44 -1.15
C ILE A 63 11.92 9.68 -1.06
N HIS A 64 10.88 10.18 -1.73
CA HIS A 64 9.57 9.54 -1.79
C HIS A 64 9.69 8.18 -2.50
N ILE A 65 10.31 8.12 -3.69
CA ILE A 65 10.52 6.85 -4.41
C ILE A 65 11.31 5.84 -3.57
N ARG A 66 12.36 6.29 -2.89
CA ARG A 66 13.14 5.42 -1.97
C ARG A 66 12.26 4.86 -0.85
N HIS A 67 11.38 5.67 -0.28
CA HIS A 67 10.42 5.21 0.72
C HIS A 67 9.43 4.19 0.13
N CYS A 68 8.88 4.44 -1.06
CA CYS A 68 8.00 3.50 -1.76
C CYS A 68 8.64 2.12 -1.96
N ILE A 69 9.89 2.09 -2.46
CA ILE A 69 10.66 0.85 -2.62
C ILE A 69 10.82 0.13 -1.28
N GLY A 70 11.07 0.89 -0.20
CA GLY A 70 11.15 0.37 1.16
C GLY A 70 9.86 -0.31 1.63
N ALA A 71 8.71 0.34 1.42
CA ALA A 71 7.39 -0.19 1.78
C ALA A 71 7.05 -1.46 0.99
N ILE A 72 7.25 -1.45 -0.33
CA ILE A 72 7.05 -2.62 -1.20
C ILE A 72 7.92 -3.79 -0.73
N ARG A 73 9.22 -3.57 -0.51
CA ARG A 73 10.14 -4.59 0.00
C ARG A 73 9.68 -5.18 1.33
N GLN A 74 9.27 -4.33 2.28
CA GLN A 74 8.81 -4.79 3.58
C GLN A 74 7.56 -5.67 3.45
N SER A 75 6.59 -5.26 2.64
CA SER A 75 5.37 -6.03 2.40
C SER A 75 5.67 -7.39 1.77
N LEU A 76 6.53 -7.44 0.75
CA LEU A 76 6.98 -8.68 0.11
C LEU A 76 7.66 -9.63 1.10
N MET A 77 8.50 -9.12 2.00
CA MET A 77 9.16 -9.95 3.02
C MET A 77 8.18 -10.45 4.09
N CYS A 78 7.21 -9.65 4.50
CA CYS A 78 6.25 -10.03 5.52
C CYS A 78 5.24 -11.07 5.03
N PHE A 79 4.76 -10.95 3.79
CA PHE A 79 3.81 -11.92 3.22
C PHE A 79 4.47 -13.11 2.55
N SER A 80 5.70 -12.94 2.02
CA SER A 80 6.57 -13.96 1.41
C SER A 80 5.85 -15.09 0.69
N ASP A 81 5.66 -14.92 -0.61
CA ASP A 81 5.16 -16.01 -1.46
C ASP A 81 6.24 -17.08 -1.64
N VAL A 82 5.92 -18.31 -1.26
CA VAL A 82 6.82 -19.48 -1.34
C VAL A 82 6.50 -20.38 -2.54
N THR A 83 5.63 -19.94 -3.45
CA THR A 83 5.30 -20.65 -4.69
C THR A 83 6.57 -20.82 -5.53
N PRO A 84 7.01 -22.06 -5.84
CA PRO A 84 8.20 -22.27 -6.66
C PRO A 84 7.96 -21.81 -8.09
N ILE A 85 8.85 -20.97 -8.60
CA ILE A 85 8.93 -20.65 -10.03
C ILE A 85 9.75 -21.71 -10.76
N ALA A 86 9.34 -22.06 -11.97
CA ALA A 86 10.06 -23.02 -12.81
C ALA A 86 11.01 -22.29 -13.76
N TRP A 87 12.16 -22.91 -14.06
CA TRP A 87 13.08 -22.44 -15.09
C TRP A 87 13.00 -23.37 -16.29
N GLN A 88 12.79 -22.81 -17.48
CA GLN A 88 12.59 -23.57 -18.72
C GLN A 88 13.33 -22.91 -19.87
N TRP A 89 13.62 -23.67 -20.93
CA TRP A 89 14.22 -23.10 -22.14
C TRP A 89 13.15 -22.35 -22.95
N ASN A 90 13.40 -21.07 -23.22
CA ASN A 90 12.54 -20.28 -24.09
C ASN A 90 13.10 -20.33 -25.53
N GLU A 91 12.45 -21.08 -26.41
CA GLU A 91 12.87 -21.24 -27.81
C GLU A 91 12.85 -19.92 -28.61
N THR A 92 11.99 -18.97 -28.23
CA THR A 92 11.89 -17.67 -28.92
C THR A 92 13.08 -16.77 -28.57
N LEU A 93 13.52 -16.80 -27.31
CA LEU A 93 14.61 -15.97 -26.82
C LEU A 93 15.98 -16.67 -26.88
N GLY A 94 16.01 -18.01 -27.01
CA GLY A 94 17.23 -18.81 -27.03
C GLY A 94 17.98 -18.80 -25.70
N VAL A 95 17.27 -18.74 -24.57
CA VAL A 95 17.83 -18.62 -23.22
C VAL A 95 16.99 -19.39 -22.20
N GLY A 96 17.60 -19.79 -21.08
CA GLY A 96 16.87 -20.27 -19.91
C GLY A 96 16.13 -19.12 -19.24
N ASP A 97 14.83 -19.26 -19.09
CA ASP A 97 13.89 -18.22 -18.69
C ASP A 97 13.01 -18.73 -17.55
N GLU A 98 12.64 -17.86 -16.64
CA GLU A 98 11.69 -18.19 -15.59
C GLU A 98 10.26 -18.25 -16.12
N ARG A 99 9.45 -19.10 -15.49
CA ARG A 99 8.00 -19.10 -15.64
C ARG A 99 7.41 -18.23 -14.54
N ASP A 100 6.82 -17.13 -14.96
CA ASP A 100 6.11 -16.18 -14.10
C ASP A 100 4.60 -16.47 -14.02
N ASP A 101 4.09 -17.38 -14.84
CA ASP A 101 2.68 -17.82 -14.92
C ASP A 101 2.37 -18.99 -13.97
N VAL A 102 2.96 -19.00 -12.78
CA VAL A 102 2.70 -20.04 -11.77
C VAL A 102 1.45 -19.73 -10.94
N VAL A 103 0.82 -20.78 -10.41
CA VAL A 103 -0.38 -20.62 -9.58
C VAL A 103 0.00 -20.21 -8.16
N HIS A 104 -0.43 -19.02 -7.76
CA HIS A 104 -0.20 -18.47 -6.42
C HIS A 104 -1.40 -18.73 -5.48
N THR A 105 -1.12 -18.79 -4.16
CA THR A 105 -2.19 -18.82 -3.15
C THR A 105 -2.41 -17.42 -2.58
N CYS A 106 -3.54 -16.83 -2.91
CA CYS A 106 -3.87 -15.45 -2.52
C CYS A 106 -4.84 -15.39 -1.34
N ARG A 107 -4.78 -14.26 -0.61
CA ARG A 107 -5.91 -13.82 0.23
C ARG A 107 -7.07 -13.44 -0.69
N LYS A 108 -8.30 -13.57 -0.18
CA LYS A 108 -9.52 -13.10 -0.88
C LYS A 108 -9.49 -11.58 -1.01
N PHE A 109 -8.96 -11.08 -2.14
CA PHE A 109 -8.67 -9.66 -2.32
C PHE A 109 -9.93 -8.81 -2.44
N ASP A 110 -10.99 -9.36 -3.01
CA ASP A 110 -12.35 -8.81 -3.01
C ASP A 110 -12.81 -8.42 -1.60
N ARG A 111 -12.61 -9.30 -0.61
CA ARG A 111 -12.99 -9.02 0.79
C ARG A 111 -12.16 -7.91 1.42
N ILE A 112 -10.90 -7.78 1.00
CA ILE A 112 -10.00 -6.73 1.45
C ILE A 112 -10.43 -5.38 0.85
N GLN A 113 -10.79 -5.39 -0.44
CA GLN A 113 -11.38 -4.25 -1.13
C GLN A 113 -12.65 -3.81 -0.44
N GLU A 114 -13.65 -4.69 -0.30
CA GLU A 114 -14.93 -4.43 0.38
C GLU A 114 -14.74 -3.76 1.74
N TRP A 115 -13.78 -4.23 2.54
CA TRP A 115 -13.45 -3.61 3.82
C TRP A 115 -12.90 -2.19 3.64
N GLY A 116 -11.96 -2.00 2.72
CA GLY A 116 -11.41 -0.68 2.38
C GLY A 116 -12.50 0.29 1.92
N GLU A 117 -13.47 -0.19 1.14
CA GLU A 117 -14.55 0.65 0.64
C GLU A 117 -15.49 1.09 1.75
N LYS A 118 -15.91 0.14 2.58
CA LYS A 118 -16.80 0.40 3.71
C LYS A 118 -16.21 1.40 4.71
N ASN A 119 -14.90 1.36 4.91
CA ASN A 119 -14.21 2.19 5.90
C ASN A 119 -13.52 3.40 5.29
N PHE A 120 -13.78 3.73 4.03
CA PHE A 120 -13.05 4.79 3.34
C PHE A 120 -13.17 6.14 4.03
N TYR A 121 -12.03 6.80 4.20
CA TYR A 121 -11.96 8.20 4.58
C TYR A 121 -11.90 9.06 3.32
N SER A 122 -13.00 9.74 3.01
CA SER A 122 -13.22 10.44 1.73
C SER A 122 -12.58 11.82 1.65
N SER A 123 -12.15 12.40 2.76
CA SER A 123 -11.56 13.73 2.80
C SER A 123 -10.05 13.66 2.56
N MET A 124 -9.48 14.74 2.04
CA MET A 124 -8.03 14.86 1.91
C MET A 124 -7.40 14.86 3.31
N LEU A 125 -6.31 14.10 3.48
CA LEU A 125 -5.56 14.11 4.71
C LEU A 125 -4.82 15.43 4.84
N ASP A 126 -5.17 16.21 5.85
CA ASP A 126 -4.38 17.35 6.28
C ASP A 126 -3.18 16.83 7.09
N LEU A 127 -2.02 16.83 6.46
CA LEU A 127 -0.75 16.41 7.07
C LEU A 127 0.01 17.59 7.70
N GLU A 128 -0.51 18.81 7.57
CA GLU A 128 0.13 20.04 8.06
C GLU A 128 -0.35 20.42 9.48
N THR A 129 -1.56 20.00 9.84
CA THR A 129 -2.10 20.19 11.19
C THR A 129 -1.62 19.10 12.15
N HIS A 130 -1.07 19.50 13.30
CA HIS A 130 -0.72 18.56 14.37
C HIS A 130 -1.99 17.99 15.04
N VAL A 131 -2.11 16.68 15.03
CA VAL A 131 -3.21 15.96 15.68
C VAL A 131 -2.64 15.01 16.72
N GLU A 132 -3.18 15.08 17.95
CA GLU A 132 -2.83 14.14 19.00
C GLU A 132 -3.26 12.72 18.63
N TRP A 133 -2.35 11.77 18.84
CA TRP A 133 -2.53 10.35 18.50
C TRP A 133 -2.79 9.48 19.73
N ASP A 134 -2.57 9.99 20.94
CA ASP A 134 -2.84 9.22 22.16
C ASP A 134 -4.35 9.07 22.38
N ILE A 135 -4.82 7.84 22.30
CA ILE A 135 -6.23 7.47 22.48
C ILE A 135 -6.66 7.42 23.95
N ASN A 136 -5.69 7.53 24.88
CA ASN A 136 -5.91 7.47 26.33
C ASN A 136 -5.51 8.76 27.08
N ALA A 137 -5.02 9.79 26.36
CA ALA A 137 -4.70 11.09 26.94
C ALA A 137 -5.95 11.90 27.30
#